data_AF-F8DA38-F1
#
_entry.id   AF-F8DA38-F1
#
_cell.length_a   1.000
_cell.length_b   1.000
_cell.length_c   1.000
_cell.angle_alpha   90.00
_cell.angle_beta   90.00
_cell.angle_gamma   90.00
#
_symmetry.space_group_name_H-M   'P 1'
#
loop_
_entity.id
_entity.type
_entity.pdbx_description
1 polymer ?
#
loop_
_entity_poly.entity_id
_entity_poly.type
_entity_poly.pdbx_seq_one_letter_code
_entity_poly.pdbx_strand_id
1 'polypeptide(L)' 'MQLLSTDAAGFSGGHLAEGFVSDGHNTIALEDLEAVYDSEYEPLVRRS' A
#
# COMPACT_ATOMS: atom_id res chain seq x y z
N MET A 1 -2.94 11.04 -15.47
CA MET A 1 -2.48 12.01 -14.45
C MET A 1 -1.08 11.63 -13.97
N GLN A 2 -0.46 12.41 -13.09
CA GLN A 2 0.73 11.98 -12.34
C GLN A 2 0.29 11.50 -10.96
N LEU A 3 0.62 10.26 -10.61
CA LEU A 3 0.23 9.63 -9.35
C LEU A 3 1.46 9.01 -8.68
N LEU A 4 1.53 9.12 -7.36
CA LEU A 4 2.50 8.42 -6.52
C LEU A 4 1.73 7.39 -5.69
N SER A 5 2.03 6.12 -5.88
CA SER A 5 1.54 5.03 -5.04
C SER A 5 2.63 4.65 -4.05
N THR A 6 2.38 4.89 -2.76
CA THR A 6 3.20 4.39 -1.66
C THR A 6 2.73 2.99 -1.26
N ASP A 7 3.57 2.22 -0.57
CA ASP A 7 3.28 0.82 -0.22
C ASP A 7 2.97 -0.02 -1.48
N ALA A 8 3.66 0.29 -2.59
CA ALA A 8 3.33 -0.24 -3.91
C ALA A 8 3.71 -1.71 -4.11
N ALA A 9 4.51 -2.30 -3.21
CA ALA A 9 4.67 -3.76 -3.16
C ALA A 9 3.68 -4.43 -2.22
N GLY A 10 2.95 -3.65 -1.42
CA GLY A 10 1.84 -4.10 -0.58
C GLY A 10 0.62 -4.52 -1.40
N PHE A 11 -0.34 -5.17 -0.73
CA PHE A 11 -1.52 -5.72 -1.40
C PHE A 11 -2.36 -4.64 -2.08
N SER A 12 -2.81 -3.63 -1.34
CA SER A 12 -3.65 -2.56 -1.89
C SER A 12 -2.85 -1.61 -2.79
N GLY A 13 -1.65 -1.19 -2.37
CA GLY A 13 -0.82 -0.28 -3.13
C GLY A 13 -0.41 -0.86 -4.49
N GLY A 14 -0.07 -2.14 -4.55
CA GLY A 14 0.24 -2.82 -5.81
C GLY A 14 -0.93 -2.87 -6.78
N HIS A 15 -2.12 -3.29 -6.33
CA HIS A 15 -3.30 -3.36 -7.19
C HIS A 15 -3.77 -1.97 -7.65
N LEU A 16 -3.67 -0.96 -6.79
CA LEU A 16 -3.98 0.42 -7.18
C LEU A 16 -3.00 0.93 -8.23
N ALA A 17 -1.70 0.68 -8.05
CA ALA A 17 -0.68 1.07 -9.02
C ALA A 17 -0.91 0.39 -10.39
N GLU A 18 -1.23 -0.91 -10.39
CA GLU A 18 -1.58 -1.66 -11.61
C GLU A 18 -2.81 -1.08 -12.32
N GLY A 19 -3.87 -0.79 -11.56
CA GLY A 19 -5.07 -0.15 -12.07
C GLY A 19 -4.78 1.21 -12.71
N PHE A 20 -4.03 2.07 -12.02
CA PHE A 20 -3.69 3.40 -12.53
C PHE A 20 -2.83 3.36 -13.80
N VAL A 21 -1.88 2.43 -13.89
CA VAL A 21 -1.11 2.22 -15.14
C VAL A 21 -2.03 1.75 -16.26
N SER A 22 -2.94 0.81 -15.97
CA SER A 22 -3.92 0.30 -16.94
C SER A 22 -4.86 1.40 -17.46
N ASP A 23 -5.19 2.37 -16.61
CA ASP A 23 -6.00 3.55 -16.95
C ASP A 23 -5.20 4.67 -17.67
N GLY A 24 -3.93 4.41 -18.02
CA GLY A 24 -3.07 5.34 -18.77
C GLY A 24 -2.51 6.49 -17.94
N HIS A 25 -2.41 6.32 -16.61
CA HIS A 25 -1.78 7.31 -15.75
C HIS A 25 -0.26 7.11 -15.69
N ASN A 26 0.46 8.21 -15.56
CA ASN A 26 1.89 8.20 -15.26
C ASN A 26 2.05 7.97 -13.74
N THR A 27 2.20 6.71 -13.37
CA THR A 27 2.21 6.26 -11.98
C THR A 27 3.63 5.93 -11.54
N ILE A 28 4.06 6.49 -10.43
CA ILE A 28 5.31 6.15 -9.75
C ILE A 28 4.96 5.24 -8.58
N ALA A 29 5.55 4.05 -8.54
CA ALA A 29 5.46 3.11 -7.43
C ALA A 29 6.64 3.34 -6.48
N LEU A 30 6.35 3.54 -5.19
CA LEU A 30 7.35 3.74 -4.13
C LEU A 30 7.08 2.77 -2.98
N GLU A 31 8.14 2.13 -2.51
CA GLU A 31 8.12 1.12 -1.47
C GLU A 31 9.46 1.14 -0.72
N ASP A 32 9.45 0.92 0.60
CA ASP A 32 10.67 0.87 1.43
C ASP A 32 11.24 -0.55 1.53
N LEU A 33 10.43 -1.58 1.20
CA LEU A 33 10.74 -3.02 1.28
C LEU A 33 11.14 -3.50 2.68
N GLU A 34 11.16 -2.60 3.67
CA GLU A 34 11.36 -2.93 5.07
C GLU A 34 10.10 -3.58 5.63
N ALA A 35 10.26 -4.76 6.19
CA ALA A 35 9.16 -5.46 6.82
C ALA A 35 8.85 -4.81 8.17
N VAL A 36 7.85 -3.93 8.19
CA VAL A 36 7.32 -3.36 9.43
C VAL A 36 6.35 -4.36 10.06
N TYR A 37 6.89 -5.31 10.82
CA TYR A 37 6.09 -6.16 11.68
C TYR A 37 5.83 -5.43 12.99
N ASP A 38 4.58 -5.01 13.20
CA ASP A 38 4.13 -4.60 14.53
C ASP A 38 3.97 -5.84 15.40
N SER A 39 4.96 -6.10 16.26
CA SER A 39 4.90 -7.18 17.25
C SER A 39 3.95 -6.88 18.41
N GLU A 40 3.41 -5.67 18.49
CA GLU A 40 2.52 -5.19 19.55
C GLU A 40 1.09 -4.96 19.05
N TYR A 41 0.57 -5.90 18.25
CA TYR A 41 -0.85 -5.92 17.88
C TYR A 41 -1.70 -6.29 19.11
N GLU A 42 -1.89 -5.35 20.03
CA GLU A 42 -2.86 -5.45 21.12
C GLU A 42 -4.27 -5.46 20.51
N PRO A 43 -5.06 -6.54 20.70
CA PRO A 43 -6.37 -6.61 20.10
C PRO A 43 -7.29 -5.59 20.75
N LEU A 44 -7.70 -4.57 19.98
CA LEU A 44 -8.80 -3.65 20.31
C LEU A 44 -10.18 -4.35 20.46
N VAL A 45 -10.20 -5.68 20.63
CA VAL A 45 -11.39 -6.50 20.86
C VAL A 45 -11.48 -6.87 22.34
N ARG A 46 -11.67 -5.87 23.21
CA ARG A 46 -12.32 -6.08 24.52
C ARG A 46 -12.80 -4.75 25.10
N ARG A 47 -14.04 -4.40 24.79
CA ARG A 47 -15.01 -3.74 25.68
C ARG A 47 -16.37 -3.71 24.97
N SER A 48 -17.09 -4.83 25.09
CA SER A 48 -18.55 -4.85 25.14
C SER A 48 -19.01 -4.21 26.44
#